data_AF-A0A925QN24-F1
#
_entry.id   AF-A0A925QN24-F1
#
_cell.length_a   1.000
_cell.length_b   1.000
_cell.length_c   1.000
_cell.angle_alpha   90.00
_cell.angle_beta   90.00
_cell.angle_gamma   90.00
#
_symmetry.space_group_name_H-M   'P 1'
#
loop_
_entity.id
_entity.type
_entity.pdbx_description
1 polymer ?
#
loop_
_entity_poly.entity_id
_entity_poly.type
_entity_poly.pdbx_seq_one_letter_code
_entity_poly.pdbx_strand_id
1 'polypeptide(L)'
;VPVPSHITEIDLVRAVTAGVAPTGDELPLGPSVNTLRECVDRWPESIYQWHDAPQRAQLDVLFRQLAFKDPNTGLYSQQRIDVDAGAALLGAGKTRADLRALVGEGFLGSVDYLFWDDEDPARVTLKVSHESFIRGWGHFRRLIDEQSRHFDEFLGVLRKCAAWVAGERGDDFLLEAGELRRLGDSGFAGRWANPAQREAWFRLLRLVRDGPQLAAFQPQLDGFLTRANQRLRDGELRKNRTRRGWFALGALTLLLVPSASFSVFIQAPVIDRAGLLFAAGNRANRAPLTPDYPGVGAASSTLESLLRAAELVDIARSGSSSRMAGLSQLLLDRFSWIGPVRDQDGFLKGVAAQAEPPVNGKLRLLLGTALWRSAGVAAGSELPPPVVNEDASCVPRDGESGASQAVPGRLFVASGRDGSTQQRAIFLPQAEGEGKSGVVLRSASFDPVNGQCLYGAIVLSIPVYLNPYVVFDAGLRYFLYTAYGENVEIASVTLHEIDWDRSESGVVRVLQSEVRTIVTSPEAVAAVIRAAGPGRAGV
;
A
#
# COMPACT_ATOMS: atom_id res chain seq x y z
N VAL A 1 -18.47 2.10 30.87
CA VAL A 1 -19.37 0.92 30.99
C VAL A 1 -18.54 -0.26 31.53
N PRO A 2 -18.99 -1.02 32.55
CA PRO A 2 -18.25 -2.19 33.02
C PRO A 2 -18.14 -3.21 31.88
N VAL A 3 -16.93 -3.75 31.66
CA VAL A 3 -16.71 -4.81 30.66
C VAL A 3 -17.56 -6.03 31.06
N PRO A 4 -18.40 -6.56 30.16
CA PRO A 4 -19.19 -7.76 30.45
C PRO A 4 -18.29 -8.90 30.90
N SER A 5 -18.68 -9.63 31.95
CA SER A 5 -17.96 -10.83 32.41
C SER A 5 -17.99 -11.99 31.42
N HIS A 6 -18.77 -11.87 30.34
CA HIS A 6 -18.93 -12.85 29.27
C HIS A 6 -19.25 -12.11 27.97
N ILE A 7 -18.59 -12.52 26.87
CA ILE A 7 -18.89 -12.06 25.51
C ILE A 7 -20.10 -12.84 25.02
N THR A 8 -21.15 -12.16 24.59
CA THR A 8 -22.34 -12.78 23.99
C THR A 8 -22.20 -12.88 22.47
N GLU A 9 -23.01 -13.75 21.84
CA GLU A 9 -23.09 -13.84 20.38
C GLU A 9 -23.50 -12.50 19.74
N ILE A 10 -24.33 -11.72 20.44
CA ILE A 10 -24.74 -10.37 20.02
C ILE A 10 -23.55 -9.40 20.04
N ASP A 11 -22.65 -9.50 21.02
CA ASP A 11 -21.44 -8.69 21.07
C ASP A 11 -20.51 -9.01 19.88
N LEU A 12 -20.44 -10.28 19.47
CA LEU A 12 -19.71 -10.70 18.27
C LEU A 12 -20.37 -10.19 16.99
N VAL A 13 -21.70 -10.27 16.88
CA VAL A 13 -22.46 -9.72 15.73
C VAL A 13 -22.19 -8.22 15.60
N ARG A 14 -22.25 -7.47 16.71
CA ARG A 14 -21.96 -6.02 16.74
C ARG A 14 -20.53 -5.71 16.35
N ALA A 15 -19.56 -6.47 16.85
CA ALA A 15 -18.16 -6.32 16.51
C ALA A 15 -17.92 -6.52 15.00
N VAL A 16 -18.52 -7.56 14.42
CA VAL A 16 -18.38 -7.88 13.00
C VAL A 16 -19.14 -6.92 12.09
N THR A 17 -20.27 -6.36 12.53
CA THR A 17 -21.12 -5.50 11.68
C THR A 17 -20.80 -4.01 11.77
N ALA A 18 -19.85 -3.60 12.63
CA ALA A 18 -19.44 -2.20 12.77
C ALA A 18 -19.14 -1.54 11.41
N GLY A 19 -19.82 -0.43 11.12
CA GLY A 19 -19.73 0.33 9.87
C GLY A 19 -20.73 -0.04 8.78
N VAL A 20 -21.57 -1.07 8.98
CA VAL A 20 -22.72 -1.38 8.12
C VAL A 20 -23.95 -0.67 8.71
N ALA A 21 -24.68 0.09 7.88
CA ALA A 21 -25.87 0.81 8.32
C ALA A 21 -26.85 -0.15 9.02
N PRO A 22 -27.50 0.25 10.13
CA PRO A 22 -28.40 -0.64 10.85
C PRO A 22 -29.63 -0.88 9.98
N THR A 23 -29.61 -1.98 9.23
CA THR A 23 -30.85 -2.64 8.81
C THR A 23 -31.44 -3.17 10.11
N GLY A 24 -32.57 -2.61 10.53
CA GLY A 24 -33.26 -3.05 11.73
C GLY A 24 -33.32 -4.59 11.78
N ASP A 25 -32.94 -5.11 12.94
CA ASP A 25 -32.68 -6.51 13.30
C ASP A 25 -31.21 -6.97 13.14
N GLU A 26 -30.57 -7.23 14.29
CA GLU A 26 -29.25 -7.83 14.43
C GLU A 26 -29.31 -9.28 13.94
N LEU A 27 -28.98 -9.50 12.66
CA LEU A 27 -29.00 -10.83 12.04
C LEU A 27 -27.79 -11.67 12.48
N PRO A 28 -27.96 -12.99 12.67
CA PRO A 28 -26.86 -13.89 13.01
C PRO A 28 -25.79 -13.90 11.91
N LEU A 29 -24.53 -14.03 12.32
CA LEU A 29 -23.39 -14.04 11.39
C LEU A 29 -23.46 -15.26 10.47
N GLY A 30 -23.13 -15.06 9.19
CA GLY A 30 -23.12 -16.15 8.22
C GLY A 30 -22.12 -17.25 8.60
N PRO A 31 -22.42 -18.53 8.30
CA PRO A 31 -21.60 -19.67 8.72
C PRO A 31 -20.18 -19.70 8.13
N SER A 32 -19.91 -18.91 7.09
CA SER A 32 -18.60 -18.77 6.46
C SER A 32 -17.75 -17.62 7.01
N VAL A 33 -18.26 -16.85 7.98
CA VAL A 33 -17.56 -15.69 8.54
C VAL A 33 -16.60 -16.17 9.64
N ASN A 34 -15.30 -15.90 9.46
CA ASN A 34 -14.34 -16.05 10.56
C ASN A 34 -14.59 -14.96 11.60
N THR A 35 -15.53 -15.24 12.49
CA THR A 35 -16.06 -14.30 13.47
C THR A 35 -14.96 -13.76 14.38
N LEU A 36 -14.00 -14.60 14.79
CA LEU A 36 -12.88 -14.17 15.63
C LEU A 36 -11.96 -13.18 14.90
N ARG A 37 -11.60 -13.46 13.65
CA ARG A 37 -10.77 -12.56 12.85
C ARG A 37 -11.48 -11.23 12.60
N GLU A 38 -12.74 -11.27 12.16
CA GLU A 38 -13.52 -10.06 11.90
C GLU A 38 -13.75 -9.25 13.18
N CYS A 39 -13.94 -9.91 14.33
CA CYS A 39 -14.02 -9.22 15.62
C CYS A 39 -12.71 -8.50 15.93
N VAL A 40 -11.55 -9.15 15.80
CA VAL A 40 -10.25 -8.51 16.07
C VAL A 40 -10.01 -7.33 15.12
N ASP A 41 -10.34 -7.47 13.84
CA ASP A 41 -10.09 -6.45 12.82
C ASP A 41 -11.05 -5.24 12.97
N ARG A 42 -12.29 -5.46 13.43
CA ARG A 42 -13.34 -4.42 13.51
C ARG A 42 -13.65 -3.93 14.92
N TRP A 43 -13.09 -4.53 15.96
CA TRP A 43 -13.33 -4.10 17.34
C TRP A 43 -12.99 -2.62 17.59
N PRO A 44 -11.85 -2.07 17.09
CA PRO A 44 -11.58 -0.64 17.21
C PRO A 44 -12.64 0.25 16.56
N GLU A 45 -13.15 -0.17 15.40
CA GLU A 45 -14.22 0.53 14.69
C GLU A 45 -15.52 0.49 15.48
N SER A 46 -15.80 -0.63 16.15
CA SER A 46 -16.96 -0.80 17.02
C SER A 46 -16.89 0.14 18.22
N ILE A 47 -15.74 0.18 18.90
CA ILE A 47 -15.49 1.10 20.02
C ILE A 47 -15.67 2.55 19.55
N TYR A 48 -15.06 2.91 18.41
CA TYR A 48 -15.21 4.24 17.82
C TYR A 48 -16.67 4.58 17.54
N GLN A 49 -17.48 3.63 17.06
CA GLN A 49 -18.89 3.84 16.75
C GLN A 49 -19.81 3.91 17.98
N TRP A 50 -19.38 3.42 19.15
CA TRP A 50 -20.12 3.62 20.41
C TRP A 50 -20.19 5.10 20.82
N HIS A 51 -19.22 5.89 20.37
CA HIS A 51 -19.15 7.32 20.65
C HIS A 51 -20.09 8.10 19.74
N ASP A 52 -20.64 9.21 20.22
CA ASP A 52 -21.47 10.10 19.40
C ASP A 52 -20.64 10.87 18.35
N ALA A 53 -21.31 11.55 17.42
CA ALA A 53 -20.62 12.27 16.34
C ALA A 53 -19.61 13.35 16.85
N PRO A 54 -19.95 14.18 17.86
CA PRO A 54 -18.99 15.08 18.49
C PRO A 54 -17.77 14.38 19.10
N GLN A 55 -17.98 13.31 19.87
CA GLN A 55 -16.90 12.55 20.50
C GLN A 55 -16.01 11.87 19.45
N ARG A 56 -16.59 11.34 18.37
CA ARG A 56 -15.83 10.77 17.25
C ARG A 56 -14.95 11.81 16.55
N ALA A 57 -15.44 13.04 16.38
CA ALA A 57 -14.63 14.13 15.86
C ALA A 57 -13.46 14.49 16.80
N GLN A 58 -13.69 14.48 18.11
CA GLN A 58 -12.64 14.67 19.11
C GLN A 58 -11.59 13.55 19.08
N LEU A 59 -12.02 12.29 18.95
CA LEU A 59 -11.15 11.13 18.79
C LEU A 59 -10.31 11.24 17.52
N ASP A 60 -10.89 11.65 16.39
CA ASP A 60 -10.14 11.85 15.14
C ASP A 60 -9.03 12.90 15.28
N VAL A 61 -9.30 14.00 15.99
CA VAL A 61 -8.30 15.03 16.28
C VAL A 61 -7.18 14.47 17.17
N LEU A 62 -7.54 13.72 18.20
CA LEU A 62 -6.59 13.08 19.11
C LEU A 62 -5.70 12.07 18.37
N PHE A 63 -6.29 11.16 17.61
CA PHE A 63 -5.57 10.12 16.87
C PHE A 63 -4.53 10.70 15.91
N ARG A 64 -4.84 11.81 15.24
CA ARG A 64 -3.89 12.52 14.36
C ARG A 64 -2.65 13.04 15.09
N GLN A 65 -2.67 13.18 16.42
CA GLN A 65 -1.52 13.59 17.22
C GLN A 65 -0.75 12.41 17.84
N LEU A 66 -1.33 11.22 17.85
CA LEU A 66 -0.73 10.03 18.48
C LEU A 66 0.11 9.18 17.51
N ALA A 67 0.08 9.51 16.23
CA ALA A 67 0.84 8.81 15.21
C ALA A 67 1.13 9.73 14.02
N PHE A 68 2.15 9.36 13.24
CA PHE A 68 2.46 9.98 11.96
C PHE A 68 3.07 8.95 11.02
N LYS A 69 3.11 9.28 9.73
CA LYS A 69 3.86 8.54 8.74
C LYS A 69 5.20 9.24 8.53
N ASP A 70 6.30 8.52 8.73
CA ASP A 70 7.64 9.07 8.56
C ASP A 70 7.83 9.49 7.09
N PRO A 71 8.17 10.76 6.81
CA PRO A 71 8.24 11.26 5.45
C PRO A 71 9.44 10.72 4.64
N ASN A 72 10.45 10.12 5.29
CA ASN A 72 11.59 9.52 4.61
C ASN A 72 11.41 8.02 4.37
N THR A 73 10.82 7.30 5.33
CA THR A 73 10.70 5.83 5.25
C THR A 73 9.32 5.35 4.82
N GLY A 74 8.28 6.19 4.96
CA GLY A 74 6.89 5.82 4.72
C GLY A 74 6.28 4.90 5.79
N LEU A 75 7.03 4.57 6.84
CA LEU A 75 6.58 3.73 7.95
C LEU A 75 5.72 4.53 8.94
N TYR A 76 4.84 3.85 9.67
CA TYR A 76 4.05 4.50 10.72
C TYR A 76 4.88 4.56 12.00
N SER A 77 4.82 5.70 12.67
CA SER A 77 5.54 5.93 13.91
C SER A 77 4.57 6.44 14.96
N GLN A 78 4.74 5.93 16.19
CA GLN A 78 3.96 6.36 17.35
C GLN A 78 4.47 7.72 17.84
N GLN A 79 3.55 8.56 18.32
CA GLN A 79 3.86 9.76 19.06
C GLN A 79 3.29 9.67 20.46
N ARG A 80 4.02 10.27 21.40
CA ARG A 80 3.55 10.49 22.76
C ARG A 80 3.15 11.94 22.88
N ILE A 81 1.97 12.17 23.43
CA ILE A 81 1.50 13.50 23.77
C ILE A 81 1.37 13.62 25.28
N ASP A 82 1.61 14.82 25.79
CA ASP A 82 1.21 15.18 27.14
C ASP A 82 -0.32 15.15 27.25
N VAL A 83 -0.87 14.60 28.33
CA VAL A 83 -2.33 14.43 28.45
C VAL A 83 -3.07 15.74 28.65
N ASP A 84 -2.43 16.79 29.19
CA ASP A 84 -3.06 18.10 29.34
C ASP A 84 -3.10 18.81 27.98
N ALA A 85 -2.03 18.65 27.17
CA ALA A 85 -2.06 19.04 25.76
C ALA A 85 -3.11 18.26 24.97
N GLY A 86 -3.26 16.94 25.22
CA GLY A 86 -4.29 16.11 24.63
C GLY A 86 -5.71 16.54 25.02
N ALA A 87 -5.93 16.90 26.29
CA ALA A 87 -7.22 17.38 26.78
C ALA A 87 -7.62 18.70 26.10
N ALA A 88 -6.65 19.60 25.88
CA ALA A 88 -6.90 20.86 25.17
C ALA A 88 -7.39 20.65 23.72
N LEU A 89 -7.06 19.52 23.08
CA LEU A 89 -7.56 19.18 21.74
C LEU A 89 -9.07 18.90 21.71
N LEU A 90 -9.65 18.49 22.85
CA LEU A 90 -11.08 18.19 22.96
C LEU A 90 -11.95 19.45 22.97
N GLY A 91 -11.35 20.61 23.27
CA GLY A 91 -12.01 21.90 23.32
C GLY A 91 -11.64 22.74 24.54
N ALA A 92 -12.09 23.99 24.55
CA ALA A 92 -11.83 24.92 25.64
C ALA A 92 -12.40 24.39 26.97
N GLY A 93 -11.61 24.47 28.04
CA GLY A 93 -12.02 24.07 29.40
C GLY A 93 -12.02 22.56 29.66
N LYS A 94 -11.59 21.74 28.69
CA LYS A 94 -11.47 20.29 28.86
C LYS A 94 -10.25 19.93 29.69
N THR A 95 -10.43 18.92 30.53
CA THR A 95 -9.45 18.48 31.53
C THR A 95 -8.90 17.09 31.20
N ARG A 96 -7.82 16.70 31.92
CA ARG A 96 -7.27 15.35 31.87
C ARG A 96 -8.32 14.27 32.16
N ALA A 97 -9.27 14.55 33.05
CA ALA A 97 -10.36 13.64 33.37
C ALA A 97 -11.34 13.46 32.20
N ASP A 98 -11.64 14.55 31.47
CA ASP A 98 -12.47 14.46 30.25
C ASP A 98 -11.79 13.61 29.18
N LEU A 99 -10.49 13.79 28.97
CA LEU A 99 -9.73 12.96 28.03
C LEU A 99 -9.73 11.50 28.45
N ARG A 100 -9.43 11.22 29.72
CA ARG A 100 -9.42 9.84 30.25
C ARG A 100 -10.80 9.19 30.16
N ALA A 101 -11.88 9.95 30.35
CA ALA A 101 -13.23 9.46 30.16
C ALA A 101 -13.49 9.10 28.68
N LEU A 102 -13.12 9.99 27.75
CA LEU A 102 -13.29 9.74 26.31
C LEU A 102 -12.54 8.50 25.83
N VAL A 103 -11.26 8.35 26.18
CA VAL A 103 -10.47 7.17 25.73
C VAL A 103 -10.68 5.93 26.60
N GLY A 104 -11.18 6.10 27.82
CA GLY A 104 -11.47 5.01 28.75
C GLY A 104 -12.64 4.13 28.31
N GLU A 105 -13.50 4.62 27.42
CA GLU A 105 -14.61 3.87 26.84
C GLU A 105 -14.16 2.89 25.74
N GLY A 106 -13.17 2.04 26.05
CA GLY A 106 -12.77 0.89 25.23
C GLY A 106 -11.38 0.98 24.59
N PHE A 107 -10.75 2.15 24.53
CA PHE A 107 -9.37 2.27 24.00
C PHE A 107 -8.29 2.07 25.07
N LEU A 108 -8.63 2.22 26.36
CA LEU A 108 -7.80 1.88 27.51
C LEU A 108 -8.34 0.62 28.20
N GLY A 109 -7.48 -0.33 28.61
CA GLY A 109 -7.90 -1.48 29.44
C GLY A 109 -7.49 -2.85 28.90
N SER A 110 -8.42 -3.80 28.82
CA SER A 110 -8.10 -5.23 28.59
C SER A 110 -7.44 -5.56 27.26
N VAL A 111 -7.59 -4.69 26.24
CA VAL A 111 -6.80 -4.70 25.01
C VAL A 111 -6.27 -3.27 24.85
N ASP A 112 -5.07 -2.99 25.36
CA ASP A 112 -4.51 -1.65 25.38
C ASP A 112 -4.17 -1.16 23.96
N TYR A 113 -5.14 -0.55 23.28
CA TYR A 113 -4.88 0.14 22.00
C TYR A 113 -4.12 1.44 22.21
N LEU A 114 -4.45 2.13 23.31
CA LEU A 114 -3.74 3.30 23.80
C LEU A 114 -3.09 2.97 25.14
N PHE A 115 -1.94 3.57 25.38
CA PHE A 115 -1.20 3.44 26.61
C PHE A 115 -1.21 4.79 27.34
N TRP A 116 -1.84 4.81 28.51
CA TRP A 116 -1.87 5.93 29.43
C TRP A 116 -0.72 5.76 30.42
N ASP A 117 0.32 6.58 30.26
CA ASP A 117 1.53 6.53 31.08
C ASP A 117 1.41 7.54 32.22
N ASP A 118 1.12 7.05 33.43
CA ASP A 118 1.04 7.84 34.66
C ASP A 118 2.09 7.45 35.71
N GLU A 119 3.20 6.79 35.29
CA GLU A 119 4.31 6.42 36.17
C GLU A 119 4.95 7.64 36.85
N ASP A 120 5.04 8.76 36.12
CA ASP A 120 5.43 10.06 36.66
C ASP A 120 4.20 10.99 36.73
N PRO A 121 3.66 11.29 37.93
CA PRO A 121 2.52 12.19 38.09
C PRO A 121 2.76 13.60 37.54
N ALA A 122 4.03 14.05 37.45
CA ALA A 122 4.39 15.34 36.89
C ALA A 122 4.43 15.33 35.35
N ARG A 123 4.45 14.16 34.71
CA ARG A 123 4.55 14.00 33.26
C ARG A 123 3.71 12.82 32.78
N VAL A 124 2.40 13.00 32.81
CA VAL A 124 1.46 11.99 32.33
C VAL A 124 1.35 12.08 30.81
N THR A 125 1.54 10.96 30.11
CA THR A 125 1.50 10.94 28.64
C THR A 125 0.54 9.91 28.09
N LEU A 126 0.10 10.14 26.85
CA LEU A 126 -0.74 9.23 26.08
C LEU A 126 -0.01 8.86 24.79
N LYS A 127 -0.01 7.58 24.44
CA LYS A 127 0.54 7.10 23.16
C LYS A 127 -0.29 5.93 22.62
N VAL A 128 -0.12 5.63 21.35
CA VAL A 128 -0.57 4.33 20.80
C VAL A 128 0.32 3.23 21.35
N SER A 129 -0.26 2.10 21.76
CA SER A 129 0.50 0.98 22.32
C SER A 129 1.37 0.28 21.28
N HIS A 130 0.82 -0.01 20.09
CA HIS A 130 1.52 -0.75 19.03
C HIS A 130 1.29 -0.17 17.63
N GLU A 131 2.32 -0.19 16.79
CA GLU A 131 2.20 0.26 15.39
C GLU A 131 1.18 -0.56 14.59
N SER A 132 1.00 -1.84 14.96
CA SER A 132 -0.01 -2.73 14.39
C SER A 132 -1.43 -2.17 14.53
N PHE A 133 -1.72 -1.39 15.57
CA PHE A 133 -3.01 -0.74 15.74
C PHE A 133 -3.26 0.33 14.65
N ILE A 134 -2.24 1.14 14.36
CA ILE A 134 -2.30 2.18 13.32
C ILE A 134 -2.50 1.53 11.94
N ARG A 135 -1.75 0.46 11.66
CA ARG A 135 -1.81 -0.23 10.37
C ARG A 135 -3.08 -1.06 10.18
N GLY A 136 -3.52 -1.71 11.25
CA GLY A 136 -4.62 -2.67 11.28
C GLY A 136 -5.98 -2.01 11.21
N TRP A 137 -6.19 -0.90 11.91
CA TRP A 137 -7.47 -0.20 11.89
C TRP A 137 -7.57 0.78 10.71
N GLY A 138 -8.41 0.44 9.74
CA GLY A 138 -8.54 1.20 8.48
C GLY A 138 -8.93 2.67 8.67
N HIS A 139 -9.72 3.02 9.68
CA HIS A 139 -10.07 4.42 9.95
C HIS A 139 -8.86 5.22 10.43
N PHE A 140 -8.15 4.74 11.46
CA PHE A 140 -6.95 5.41 11.97
C PHE A 140 -5.86 5.53 10.90
N ARG A 141 -5.63 4.47 10.13
CA ARG A 141 -4.71 4.51 8.99
C ARG A 141 -5.04 5.63 8.01
N ARG A 142 -6.32 5.78 7.62
CA ARG A 142 -6.76 6.86 6.72
C ARG A 142 -6.50 8.24 7.31
N LEU A 143 -6.75 8.44 8.62
CA LEU A 143 -6.48 9.72 9.27
C LEU A 143 -5.00 10.10 9.19
N ILE A 144 -4.10 9.13 9.36
CA ILE A 144 -2.64 9.36 9.30
C ILE A 144 -2.15 9.52 7.86
N ASP A 145 -2.62 8.70 6.92
CA ASP A 145 -2.30 8.85 5.50
C ASP A 145 -2.76 10.21 4.95
N GLU A 146 -3.91 10.70 5.40
CA GLU A 146 -4.40 12.03 5.05
C GLU A 146 -3.49 13.14 5.59
N GLN A 147 -3.00 13.03 6.84
CA GLN A 147 -2.04 13.98 7.40
C GLN A 147 -0.71 13.95 6.64
N SER A 148 -0.24 12.76 6.25
CA SER A 148 0.95 12.60 5.41
C SER A 148 0.78 13.33 4.08
N ARG A 149 -0.35 13.12 3.39
CA ARG A 149 -0.66 13.78 2.11
C ARG A 149 -0.70 15.31 2.25
N HIS A 150 -1.29 15.81 3.33
CA HIS A 150 -1.32 17.25 3.63
C HIS A 150 0.09 17.81 3.89
N PHE A 151 0.95 17.04 4.54
CA PHE A 151 2.34 17.42 4.77
C PHE A 151 3.16 17.40 3.48
N ASP A 152 2.96 16.42 2.59
CA ASP A 152 3.61 16.37 1.28
C ASP A 152 3.22 17.57 0.39
N GLU A 153 1.94 17.95 0.44
CA GLU A 153 1.46 19.18 -0.21
C GLU A 153 2.17 20.42 0.33
N PHE A 154 2.29 20.55 1.65
CA PHE A 154 3.07 21.62 2.30
C PHE A 154 4.54 21.62 1.87
N LEU A 155 5.20 20.47 1.84
CA LEU A 155 6.59 20.35 1.36
C LEU A 155 6.72 20.78 -0.09
N GLY A 156 5.77 20.43 -0.95
CA GLY A 156 5.73 20.87 -2.34
C GLY A 156 5.67 22.39 -2.48
N VAL A 157 4.80 23.04 -1.69
CA VAL A 157 4.70 24.51 -1.66
C VAL A 157 5.99 25.13 -1.12
N LEU A 158 6.55 24.58 -0.04
CA LEU A 158 7.78 25.09 0.58
C LEU A 158 8.99 24.97 -0.36
N ARG A 159 9.13 23.87 -1.09
CA ARG A 159 10.18 23.68 -2.11
C ARG A 159 10.07 24.69 -3.24
N LYS A 160 8.86 24.99 -3.71
CA LYS A 160 8.64 26.04 -4.72
C LYS A 160 8.93 27.43 -4.18
N CYS A 161 8.58 27.71 -2.93
CA CYS A 161 8.96 28.95 -2.27
C CYS A 161 10.49 29.09 -2.20
N ALA A 162 11.21 28.02 -1.84
CA ALA A 162 12.67 28.01 -1.84
C ALA A 162 13.25 28.27 -3.24
N ALA A 163 12.71 27.63 -4.28
CA ALA A 163 13.12 27.87 -5.66
C ALA A 163 12.84 29.31 -6.12
N TRP A 164 11.70 29.88 -5.72
CA TRP A 164 11.35 31.28 -6.00
C TRP A 164 12.31 32.25 -5.32
N VAL A 165 12.65 32.04 -4.05
CA VAL A 165 13.62 32.88 -3.34
C VAL A 165 15.02 32.76 -3.96
N ALA A 166 15.44 31.54 -4.32
CA ALA A 166 16.72 31.29 -4.96
C ALA A 166 16.81 31.91 -6.38
N GLY A 167 15.71 31.87 -7.14
CA GLY A 167 15.57 32.48 -8.46
C GLY A 167 15.26 33.97 -8.43
N GLU A 168 15.80 34.69 -7.43
CA GLU A 168 15.65 36.14 -7.26
C GLU A 168 14.20 36.64 -7.25
N ARG A 169 13.26 35.79 -6.81
CA ARG A 169 11.82 36.06 -6.77
C ARG A 169 11.19 36.28 -8.15
N GLY A 170 11.77 35.71 -9.19
CA GLY A 170 11.22 35.74 -10.55
C GLY A 170 9.82 35.13 -10.62
N ASP A 171 8.92 35.75 -11.39
CA ASP A 171 7.53 35.32 -11.47
C ASP A 171 7.40 33.87 -12.01
N ASP A 172 8.35 33.39 -12.83
CA ASP A 172 8.34 32.04 -13.43
C ASP A 172 8.40 30.89 -12.43
N PHE A 173 8.85 31.15 -11.19
CA PHE A 173 8.91 30.16 -10.12
C PHE A 173 7.66 30.15 -9.22
N LEU A 174 6.70 31.05 -9.46
CA LEU A 174 5.44 31.09 -8.73
C LEU A 174 4.54 29.91 -9.10
N LEU A 175 3.61 29.59 -8.20
CA LEU A 175 2.58 28.58 -8.46
C LEU A 175 1.74 28.94 -9.68
N GLU A 176 1.55 27.96 -10.56
CA GLU A 176 0.68 28.13 -11.72
C GLU A 176 -0.79 28.15 -11.33
N ALA A 177 -1.65 28.64 -12.23
CA ALA A 177 -3.09 28.71 -12.00
C ALA A 177 -3.71 27.33 -11.66
N GLY A 178 -3.25 26.26 -12.31
CA GLY A 178 -3.72 24.91 -12.01
C GLY A 178 -3.26 24.39 -10.65
N GLU A 179 -2.11 24.84 -10.16
CA GLU A 179 -1.58 24.47 -8.85
C GLU A 179 -2.29 25.23 -7.74
N LEU A 180 -2.49 26.54 -7.91
CA LEU A 180 -3.29 27.35 -6.98
C LEU A 180 -4.73 26.82 -6.87
N ARG A 181 -5.33 26.38 -7.99
CA ARG A 181 -6.66 25.75 -7.95
C ARG A 181 -6.64 24.45 -7.16
N ARG A 182 -5.67 23.57 -7.41
CA ARG A 182 -5.53 22.30 -6.65
C ARG A 182 -5.32 22.55 -5.15
N LEU A 183 -4.52 23.54 -4.77
CA LEU A 183 -4.34 23.96 -3.37
C LEU A 183 -5.63 24.55 -2.77
N GLY A 184 -6.43 25.23 -3.59
CA GLY A 184 -7.75 25.72 -3.21
C GLY A 184 -8.72 24.58 -2.94
N ASP A 185 -8.85 23.66 -3.90
CA ASP A 185 -9.73 22.48 -3.82
C ASP A 185 -9.34 21.55 -2.67
N SER A 186 -8.03 21.47 -2.35
CA SER A 186 -7.56 20.67 -1.23
C SER A 186 -7.81 21.32 0.13
N GLY A 187 -8.16 22.62 0.20
CA GLY A 187 -8.32 23.36 1.46
C GLY A 187 -6.99 23.78 2.13
N PHE A 188 -5.88 23.84 1.39
CA PHE A 188 -4.55 24.16 1.92
C PHE A 188 -4.52 25.46 2.71
N ALA A 189 -5.15 26.53 2.21
CA ALA A 189 -5.15 27.84 2.85
C ALA A 189 -5.79 27.82 4.25
N GLY A 190 -6.87 27.05 4.44
CA GLY A 190 -7.50 26.89 5.74
C GLY A 190 -6.60 26.15 6.74
N ARG A 191 -5.91 25.10 6.27
CA ARG A 191 -4.91 24.38 7.08
C ARG A 191 -3.70 25.25 7.43
N TRP A 192 -3.19 26.03 6.48
CA TRP A 192 -2.06 26.94 6.70
C TRP A 192 -2.42 28.06 7.69
N ALA A 193 -3.67 28.55 7.68
CA ALA A 193 -4.13 29.54 8.65
C ALA A 193 -4.21 28.98 10.08
N ASN A 194 -4.36 27.66 10.25
CA ASN A 194 -4.43 27.02 11.56
C ASN A 194 -3.02 26.92 12.22
N PRO A 195 -2.77 27.60 13.36
CA PRO A 195 -1.48 27.56 14.03
C PRO A 195 -1.04 26.17 14.48
N ALA A 196 -1.97 25.35 14.99
CA ALA A 196 -1.66 24.00 15.47
C ALA A 196 -1.20 23.08 14.33
N GLN A 197 -1.86 23.21 13.17
CA GLN A 197 -1.48 22.44 11.97
C GLN A 197 -0.10 22.86 11.44
N ARG A 198 0.19 24.16 11.43
CA ARG A 198 1.52 24.67 11.06
C ARG A 198 2.60 24.13 11.98
N GLU A 199 2.36 24.17 13.29
CA GLU A 199 3.30 23.63 14.27
C GLU A 199 3.57 22.14 14.03
N ALA A 200 2.52 21.35 13.80
CA ALA A 200 2.65 19.92 13.46
C ALA A 200 3.49 19.70 12.19
N TRP A 201 3.26 20.47 11.13
CA TRP A 201 4.08 20.40 9.91
C TRP A 201 5.53 20.80 10.16
N PHE A 202 5.81 21.81 11.00
CA PHE A 202 7.19 22.17 11.32
C PHE A 202 7.89 21.11 12.16
N ARG A 203 7.17 20.40 13.04
CA ARG A 203 7.72 19.24 13.74
C ARG A 203 8.10 18.13 12.75
N LEU A 204 7.22 17.81 11.80
CA LEU A 204 7.51 16.82 10.74
C LEU A 204 8.63 17.27 9.81
N LEU A 205 8.73 18.56 9.50
CA LEU A 205 9.78 19.13 8.68
C LEU A 205 11.17 18.83 9.26
N ARG A 206 11.32 18.85 10.59
CA ARG A 206 12.61 18.52 11.25
C ARG A 206 13.04 17.07 11.03
N LEU A 207 12.13 16.18 10.69
CA LEU A 207 12.42 14.78 10.42
C LEU A 207 12.84 14.56 8.97
N VAL A 208 12.44 15.43 8.04
CA VAL A 208 12.79 15.33 6.62
C VAL A 208 14.28 15.62 6.44
N ARG A 209 14.97 14.81 5.61
CA ARG A 209 16.41 14.97 5.31
C ARG A 209 16.80 16.41 4.94
N ASP A 210 16.04 17.05 4.05
CA ASP A 210 16.29 18.43 3.59
C ASP A 210 15.53 19.48 4.43
N GLY A 211 14.87 19.04 5.49
CA GLY A 211 13.99 19.84 6.33
C GLY A 211 14.65 21.07 6.95
N PRO A 212 15.85 20.96 7.57
CA PRO A 212 16.55 22.10 8.13
C PRO A 212 16.86 23.20 7.11
N GLN A 213 17.20 22.83 5.87
CA GLN A 213 17.46 23.79 4.79
C GLN A 213 16.16 24.45 4.33
N LEU A 214 15.10 23.67 4.15
CA LEU A 214 13.79 24.17 3.75
C LEU A 214 13.15 25.08 4.80
N ALA A 215 13.40 24.82 6.09
CA ALA A 215 12.89 25.63 7.20
C ALA A 215 13.34 27.10 7.12
N ALA A 216 14.51 27.40 6.54
CA ALA A 216 14.99 28.77 6.34
C ALA A 216 14.06 29.62 5.46
N PHE A 217 13.27 28.99 4.60
CA PHE A 217 12.34 29.67 3.68
C PHE A 217 10.93 29.84 4.25
N GLN A 218 10.65 29.29 5.44
CA GLN A 218 9.35 29.45 6.12
C GLN A 218 8.87 30.91 6.20
N PRO A 219 9.70 31.90 6.59
CA PRO A 219 9.24 33.29 6.71
C PRO A 219 8.81 33.91 5.38
N GLN A 220 9.25 33.33 4.25
CA GLN A 220 8.95 33.83 2.90
C GLN A 220 7.65 33.24 2.34
N LEU A 221 7.08 32.21 2.98
CA LEU A 221 5.96 31.44 2.43
C LEU A 221 4.69 32.28 2.26
N ASP A 222 4.37 33.13 3.23
CA ASP A 222 3.21 34.03 3.15
C ASP A 222 3.36 35.03 1.99
N GLY A 223 4.57 35.57 1.80
CA GLY A 223 4.88 36.45 0.68
C GLY A 223 4.79 35.73 -0.67
N PHE A 224 5.29 34.51 -0.75
CA PHE A 224 5.21 33.66 -1.93
C PHE A 224 3.76 33.37 -2.34
N LEU A 225 2.93 32.93 -1.39
CA LEU A 225 1.51 32.64 -1.63
C LEU A 225 0.74 33.90 -2.02
N THR A 226 1.03 35.03 -1.38
CA THR A 226 0.42 36.33 -1.72
C THR A 226 0.75 36.72 -3.15
N ARG A 227 2.03 36.62 -3.55
CA ARG A 227 2.50 36.98 -4.89
C ARG A 227 1.91 36.06 -5.96
N ALA A 228 1.85 34.76 -5.71
CA ALA A 228 1.25 33.79 -6.61
C ALA A 228 -0.25 34.09 -6.85
N ASN A 229 -1.00 34.40 -5.78
CA ASN A 229 -2.41 34.79 -5.88
C ASN A 229 -2.60 36.13 -6.61
N GLN A 230 -1.72 37.11 -6.40
CA GLN A 230 -1.74 38.38 -7.13
C GLN A 230 -1.52 38.17 -8.63
N ARG A 231 -0.53 37.35 -9.03
CA ARG A 231 -0.28 37.02 -10.45
C ARG A 231 -1.51 36.39 -11.11
N LEU A 232 -2.21 35.52 -10.39
CA LEU A 232 -3.45 34.91 -10.88
C LEU A 232 -4.53 35.98 -11.13
N ARG A 233 -4.78 36.86 -10.15
CA ARG A 233 -5.76 37.95 -10.26
C ARG A 233 -5.39 38.93 -11.38
N ASP A 234 -4.12 39.29 -11.53
CA ASP A 234 -3.63 40.16 -12.60
C ASP A 234 -3.81 39.50 -13.97
N GLY A 235 -3.58 38.19 -14.06
CA GLY A 235 -3.84 37.39 -15.26
C GLY A 235 -5.32 37.36 -15.64
N GLU A 236 -6.21 37.23 -14.65
CA GLU A 236 -7.67 37.28 -14.85
C GLU A 236 -8.15 38.68 -15.26
N LEU A 237 -7.62 39.74 -14.65
CA LEU A 237 -7.92 41.12 -15.01
C LEU A 237 -7.41 41.47 -16.41
N ARG A 238 -6.21 41.02 -16.79
CA ARG A 238 -5.67 41.19 -18.15
C ARG A 238 -6.50 40.42 -19.18
N LYS A 239 -6.92 39.18 -18.87
CA LYS A 239 -7.84 38.40 -19.71
C LYS A 239 -9.20 39.09 -19.86
N ASN A 240 -9.72 39.72 -18.81
CA ASN A 240 -10.98 40.47 -18.86
C ASN A 240 -10.85 41.81 -19.63
N ARG A 241 -9.69 42.49 -19.55
CA ARG A 241 -9.39 43.69 -20.39
C ARG A 241 -9.21 43.35 -21.86
N THR A 242 -8.51 42.27 -22.17
CA THR A 242 -8.34 41.78 -23.55
C THR A 242 -9.64 41.22 -24.14
N ARG A 243 -10.50 40.59 -23.32
CA ARG A 243 -11.87 40.22 -23.70
C ARG A 243 -12.68 41.44 -24.17
N ARG A 244 -12.65 42.57 -23.44
CA ARG A 244 -13.35 43.81 -23.83
C ARG A 244 -12.82 44.44 -25.13
N GLY A 245 -11.52 44.31 -25.43
CA GLY A 245 -10.94 44.78 -26.70
C GLY A 245 -11.26 43.87 -27.90
N TRP A 246 -11.45 42.57 -27.68
CA TRP A 246 -11.77 41.59 -28.73
C TRP A 246 -13.24 41.59 -29.16
N PHE A 247 -14.18 41.95 -28.27
CA PHE A 247 -15.61 42.00 -28.63
C PHE A 247 -15.97 43.07 -29.67
N ALA A 248 -15.14 44.11 -29.85
CA ALA A 248 -15.40 45.15 -30.85
C ALA A 248 -14.98 44.78 -32.28
N LEU A 249 -14.12 43.76 -32.45
CA LEU A 249 -13.54 43.39 -33.75
C LEU A 249 -13.88 41.95 -34.20
N GLY A 250 -14.22 41.05 -33.27
CA GLY A 250 -14.57 39.65 -33.58
C GLY A 250 -16.06 39.38 -33.83
N ALA A 251 -16.94 40.36 -33.60
CA ALA A 251 -18.39 40.16 -33.64
C ALA A 251 -18.96 40.02 -35.07
N LEU A 252 -18.22 40.36 -36.12
CA LEU A 252 -18.75 40.35 -37.50
C LEU A 252 -18.36 39.12 -38.35
N THR A 253 -17.40 38.29 -37.91
CA THR A 253 -16.87 37.19 -38.75
C THR A 253 -16.82 35.80 -38.08
N LEU A 254 -17.01 35.67 -36.77
CA LEU A 254 -16.86 34.38 -36.06
C LEU A 254 -18.17 33.69 -35.62
N LEU A 255 -19.34 34.25 -35.92
CA LEU A 255 -20.60 33.78 -35.31
C LEU A 255 -21.23 32.53 -35.96
N LEU A 256 -20.67 31.94 -37.02
CA LEU A 256 -21.33 30.79 -37.70
C LEU A 256 -20.44 29.58 -38.06
N VAL A 257 -19.14 29.59 -37.77
CA VAL A 257 -18.20 28.50 -38.21
C VAL A 257 -17.38 27.80 -37.09
N PRO A 258 -17.01 28.42 -35.95
CA PRO A 258 -16.08 27.78 -34.99
C PRO A 258 -16.71 26.74 -34.06
N SER A 259 -17.99 26.87 -33.67
CA SER A 259 -18.61 25.99 -32.67
C SER A 259 -18.86 24.57 -33.21
N ALA A 260 -19.37 24.45 -34.44
CA ALA A 260 -19.56 23.15 -35.08
C ALA A 260 -18.23 22.43 -35.32
N SER A 261 -17.21 23.17 -35.76
CA SER A 261 -15.86 22.64 -35.99
C SER A 261 -15.21 22.17 -34.69
N PHE A 262 -15.29 22.96 -33.62
CA PHE A 262 -14.76 22.57 -32.31
C PHE A 262 -15.45 21.31 -31.76
N SER A 263 -16.78 21.23 -31.90
CA SER A 263 -17.55 20.07 -31.43
C SER A 263 -17.16 18.79 -32.18
N VAL A 264 -17.01 18.86 -33.50
CA VAL A 264 -16.71 17.68 -34.35
C VAL A 264 -15.26 17.23 -34.23
N PHE A 265 -14.31 18.17 -34.20
CA PHE A 265 -12.88 17.83 -34.29
C PHE A 265 -12.18 17.69 -32.94
N ILE A 266 -12.75 18.24 -31.86
CA ILE A 266 -12.12 18.23 -30.53
C ILE A 266 -13.04 17.57 -29.51
N GLN A 267 -14.27 18.07 -29.33
CA GLN A 267 -15.11 17.61 -28.23
C GLN A 267 -15.58 16.16 -28.40
N ALA A 268 -16.10 15.78 -29.58
CA ALA A 268 -16.58 14.41 -29.81
C ALA A 268 -15.46 13.35 -29.68
N PRO A 269 -14.28 13.50 -30.31
CA PRO A 269 -13.18 12.55 -30.11
C PRO A 269 -12.68 12.47 -28.67
N VAL A 270 -12.69 13.57 -27.91
CA VAL A 270 -12.30 13.57 -26.50
C VAL A 270 -13.31 12.79 -25.65
N ILE A 271 -14.61 12.95 -25.90
CA ILE A 271 -15.67 12.19 -25.23
C ILE A 271 -15.53 10.68 -25.53
N ASP A 272 -15.28 10.31 -26.80
CA ASP A 272 -15.11 8.91 -27.18
C ASP A 272 -13.91 8.28 -26.47
N ARG A 273 -12.77 8.99 -26.43
CA ARG A 273 -11.55 8.54 -25.71
C ARG A 273 -11.78 8.44 -24.21
N ALA A 274 -12.50 9.39 -23.60
CA ALA A 274 -12.89 9.29 -22.20
C ALA A 274 -13.80 8.07 -21.96
N GLY A 275 -14.72 7.78 -22.88
CA GLY A 275 -15.55 6.57 -22.84
C GLY A 275 -14.74 5.28 -22.82
N LEU A 276 -13.68 5.18 -23.63
CA LEU A 276 -12.75 4.04 -23.62
C LEU A 276 -12.03 3.90 -22.27
N LEU A 277 -11.58 5.00 -21.67
CA LEU A 277 -10.92 5.00 -20.36
C LEU A 277 -11.88 4.57 -19.24
N PHE A 278 -13.14 5.04 -19.25
CA PHE A 278 -14.16 4.57 -18.31
C PHE A 278 -14.48 3.08 -18.51
N ALA A 279 -14.54 2.61 -19.75
CA ALA A 279 -14.74 1.19 -20.04
C ALA A 279 -13.57 0.33 -19.55
N ALA A 280 -12.33 0.81 -19.69
CA ALA A 280 -11.13 0.17 -19.15
C ALA A 280 -11.18 0.08 -17.62
N GLY A 281 -11.46 1.20 -16.94
CA GLY A 281 -11.61 1.23 -15.49
C GLY A 281 -12.72 0.31 -14.97
N ASN A 282 -13.88 0.29 -15.65
CA ASN A 282 -14.97 -0.61 -15.30
C ASN A 282 -14.61 -2.09 -15.49
N ARG A 283 -13.87 -2.45 -16.56
CA ARG A 283 -13.36 -3.81 -16.74
C ARG A 283 -12.38 -4.20 -15.66
N ALA A 284 -11.44 -3.32 -15.31
CA ALA A 284 -10.51 -3.57 -14.22
C ALA A 284 -11.24 -3.74 -12.89
N ASN A 285 -12.25 -2.93 -12.59
CA ASN A 285 -13.03 -3.04 -11.36
C ASN A 285 -13.81 -4.35 -11.26
N ARG A 286 -14.33 -4.86 -12.38
CA ARG A 286 -15.06 -6.14 -12.45
C ARG A 286 -14.16 -7.38 -12.51
N ALA A 287 -12.88 -7.23 -12.84
CA ALA A 287 -11.93 -8.33 -12.86
C ALA A 287 -11.64 -8.79 -11.40
N PRO A 288 -12.03 -10.01 -11.02
CA PRO A 288 -11.85 -10.51 -9.67
C PRO A 288 -10.37 -10.86 -9.45
N LEU A 289 -9.77 -10.27 -8.41
CA LEU A 289 -8.48 -10.70 -7.88
C LEU A 289 -8.76 -11.48 -6.61
N THR A 290 -8.37 -12.74 -6.60
CA THR A 290 -8.47 -13.61 -5.43
C THR A 290 -7.06 -14.03 -5.03
N PRO A 291 -6.77 -14.14 -3.72
CA PRO A 291 -5.53 -14.77 -3.27
C PRO A 291 -5.52 -16.27 -3.64
N ASP A 292 -6.71 -16.85 -3.82
CA ASP A 292 -6.90 -18.27 -4.02
C ASP A 292 -7.51 -18.53 -5.40
N TYR A 293 -6.75 -19.18 -6.27
CA TYR A 293 -7.22 -19.59 -7.59
C TYR A 293 -7.50 -21.10 -7.59
N PRO A 294 -8.58 -21.57 -8.23
CA PRO A 294 -8.96 -22.99 -8.21
C PRO A 294 -8.02 -23.89 -9.02
N GLY A 295 -7.04 -23.33 -9.74
CA GLY A 295 -6.08 -24.08 -10.53
C GLY A 295 -5.00 -23.25 -11.21
N VAL A 296 -3.95 -23.93 -11.67
CA VAL A 296 -2.88 -23.32 -12.48
C VAL A 296 -3.49 -22.80 -13.78
N GLY A 297 -3.28 -21.51 -14.08
CA GLY A 297 -3.89 -20.86 -15.24
C GLY A 297 -5.38 -20.50 -15.09
N ALA A 298 -6.02 -20.75 -13.94
CA ALA A 298 -7.42 -20.37 -13.70
C ALA A 298 -7.63 -18.84 -13.75
N ALA A 299 -6.57 -18.06 -13.53
CA ALA A 299 -6.53 -16.61 -13.70
C ALA A 299 -6.64 -16.13 -15.17
N SER A 300 -6.66 -17.03 -16.16
CA SER A 300 -6.63 -16.71 -17.60
C SER A 300 -7.75 -15.76 -18.05
N SER A 301 -8.99 -15.97 -17.64
CA SER A 301 -10.11 -15.08 -18.00
C SER A 301 -9.98 -13.69 -17.38
N THR A 302 -9.43 -13.61 -16.18
CA THR A 302 -9.14 -12.35 -15.48
C THR A 302 -7.99 -11.62 -16.19
N LEU A 303 -6.94 -12.34 -16.58
CA LEU A 303 -5.83 -11.81 -17.37
C LEU A 303 -6.32 -11.25 -18.69
N GLU A 304 -7.14 -11.99 -19.43
CA GLU A 304 -7.70 -11.54 -20.69
C GLU A 304 -8.53 -10.25 -20.53
N SER A 305 -9.36 -10.17 -19.49
CA SER A 305 -10.12 -8.96 -19.19
C SER A 305 -9.23 -7.76 -18.89
N LEU A 306 -8.14 -7.96 -18.13
CA LEU A 306 -7.18 -6.90 -17.80
C LEU A 306 -6.31 -6.49 -18.99
N LEU A 307 -5.91 -7.43 -19.85
CA LEU A 307 -5.19 -7.13 -21.10
C LEU A 307 -6.08 -6.34 -22.06
N ARG A 308 -7.35 -6.72 -22.23
CA ARG A 308 -8.32 -5.93 -23.00
C ARG A 308 -8.55 -4.54 -22.38
N ALA A 309 -8.53 -4.42 -21.06
CA ALA A 309 -8.61 -3.11 -20.41
C ALA A 309 -7.35 -2.25 -20.68
N ALA A 310 -6.16 -2.85 -20.67
CA ALA A 310 -4.91 -2.18 -21.02
C ALA A 310 -4.88 -1.75 -22.49
N GLU A 311 -5.41 -2.58 -23.40
CA GLU A 311 -5.58 -2.24 -24.82
C GLU A 311 -6.48 -1.01 -25.00
N LEU A 312 -7.62 -0.94 -24.29
CA LEU A 312 -8.51 0.23 -24.33
C LEU A 312 -7.82 1.52 -23.87
N VAL A 313 -6.96 1.44 -22.85
CA VAL A 313 -6.12 2.56 -22.40
C VAL A 313 -5.14 2.98 -23.50
N ASP A 314 -4.47 2.02 -24.13
CA ASP A 314 -3.49 2.29 -25.17
C ASP A 314 -4.13 2.94 -26.41
N ILE A 315 -5.30 2.43 -26.83
CA ILE A 315 -6.11 3.04 -27.89
C ILE A 315 -6.51 4.47 -27.52
N ALA A 316 -6.96 4.68 -26.28
CA ALA A 316 -7.35 6.01 -25.81
C ALA A 316 -6.16 6.98 -25.75
N ARG A 317 -4.94 6.53 -25.43
CA ARG A 317 -3.73 7.36 -25.42
C ARG A 317 -3.23 7.68 -26.82
N SER A 318 -3.08 6.65 -27.65
CA SER A 318 -2.52 6.77 -28.99
C SER A 318 -3.43 7.52 -29.96
N GLY A 319 -4.74 7.55 -29.69
CA GLY A 319 -5.72 8.10 -30.64
C GLY A 319 -5.78 7.27 -31.95
N SER A 320 -5.31 6.02 -31.91
CA SER A 320 -5.12 5.17 -33.09
C SER A 320 -6.42 4.55 -33.63
N SER A 321 -7.54 4.70 -32.92
CA SER A 321 -8.82 4.13 -33.32
C SER A 321 -9.40 4.74 -34.61
N SER A 322 -9.00 5.96 -34.99
CA SER A 322 -9.44 6.59 -36.25
C SER A 322 -8.55 7.74 -36.71
N ARG A 323 -8.59 8.07 -38.01
CA ARG A 323 -7.94 9.28 -38.58
C ARG A 323 -8.39 10.57 -37.88
N MET A 324 -9.63 10.60 -37.40
CA MET A 324 -10.20 11.74 -36.68
C MET A 324 -9.58 11.90 -35.28
N ALA A 325 -9.32 10.80 -34.57
CA ALA A 325 -8.67 10.82 -33.27
C ALA A 325 -7.20 11.27 -33.37
N GLY A 326 -6.48 10.88 -34.42
CA GLY A 326 -5.13 11.41 -34.72
C GLY A 326 -5.12 12.91 -35.04
N LEU A 327 -6.08 13.39 -35.84
CA LEU A 327 -6.26 14.84 -36.09
C LEU A 327 -6.57 15.58 -34.79
N SER A 328 -7.46 15.04 -33.97
CA SER A 328 -7.83 15.61 -32.67
C SER A 328 -6.63 15.72 -31.73
N GLN A 329 -5.78 14.69 -31.66
CA GLN A 329 -4.54 14.72 -30.87
C GLN A 329 -3.59 15.84 -31.35
N LEU A 330 -3.40 15.96 -32.66
CA LEU A 330 -2.58 17.05 -33.23
C LEU A 330 -3.17 18.43 -32.91
N LEU A 331 -4.49 18.57 -32.94
CA LEU A 331 -5.18 19.81 -32.57
C LEU A 331 -5.04 20.13 -31.07
N LEU A 332 -5.15 19.13 -30.20
CA LEU A 332 -4.95 19.29 -28.76
C LEU A 332 -3.53 19.76 -28.45
N ASP A 333 -2.52 19.15 -29.09
CA ASP A 333 -1.11 19.49 -28.86
C ASP A 333 -0.78 20.91 -29.38
N ARG A 334 -1.21 21.22 -30.61
CA ARG A 334 -0.85 22.47 -31.31
C ARG A 334 -1.65 23.69 -30.85
N PHE A 335 -2.86 23.48 -30.33
CA PHE A 335 -3.76 24.54 -29.87
C PHE A 335 -4.03 24.49 -28.36
N SER A 336 -3.21 23.79 -27.58
CA SER A 336 -3.27 23.73 -26.10
C SER A 336 -3.20 25.10 -25.39
N TRP A 337 -2.80 26.16 -26.09
CA TRP A 337 -2.83 27.53 -25.59
C TRP A 337 -4.24 28.16 -25.62
N ILE A 338 -5.19 27.59 -26.38
CA ILE A 338 -6.58 28.02 -26.48
C ILE A 338 -7.38 27.41 -25.32
N GLY A 339 -8.05 28.25 -24.53
CA GLY A 339 -8.75 27.84 -23.29
C GLY A 339 -9.63 26.59 -23.42
N PRO A 340 -10.66 26.58 -24.30
CA PRO A 340 -11.51 25.41 -24.51
C PRO A 340 -10.78 24.12 -24.92
N VAL A 341 -9.70 24.21 -25.71
CA VAL A 341 -8.90 23.05 -26.14
C VAL A 341 -8.11 22.49 -24.97
N ARG A 342 -7.50 23.38 -24.18
CA ARG A 342 -6.75 23.05 -22.97
C ARG A 342 -7.62 22.39 -21.90
N ASP A 343 -8.87 22.83 -21.76
CA ASP A 343 -9.80 22.26 -20.80
C ASP A 343 -10.18 20.81 -21.20
N GLN A 344 -10.29 20.53 -22.51
CA GLN A 344 -10.52 19.17 -23.03
C GLN A 344 -9.29 18.25 -22.85
N ASP A 345 -8.07 18.75 -23.11
CA ASP A 345 -6.82 18.01 -22.85
C ASP A 345 -6.67 17.70 -21.34
N GLY A 346 -6.93 18.69 -20.48
CA GLY A 346 -6.90 18.53 -19.03
C GLY A 346 -7.92 17.51 -18.52
N PHE A 347 -9.14 17.53 -19.07
CA PHE A 347 -10.17 16.53 -18.77
C PHE A 347 -9.69 15.11 -19.14
N LEU A 348 -9.20 14.91 -20.36
CA LEU A 348 -8.75 13.60 -20.82
C LEU A 348 -7.60 13.04 -19.96
N LYS A 349 -6.62 13.89 -19.61
CA LYS A 349 -5.53 13.54 -18.69
C LYS A 349 -6.03 13.19 -17.30
N GLY A 350 -7.05 13.89 -16.80
CA GLY A 350 -7.70 13.60 -15.53
C GLY A 350 -8.38 12.23 -15.51
N VAL A 351 -9.12 11.88 -16.57
CA VAL A 351 -9.77 10.56 -16.69
C VAL A 351 -8.73 9.44 -16.81
N ALA A 352 -7.65 9.66 -17.58
CA ALA A 352 -6.56 8.69 -17.72
C ALA A 352 -5.87 8.43 -16.38
N ALA A 353 -5.59 9.47 -15.59
CA ALA A 353 -4.99 9.36 -14.27
C ALA A 353 -5.85 8.55 -13.28
N GLN A 354 -7.16 8.43 -13.50
CA GLN A 354 -8.06 7.62 -12.67
C GLN A 354 -8.19 6.18 -13.18
N ALA A 355 -8.20 5.97 -14.50
CA ALA A 355 -8.43 4.66 -15.11
C ALA A 355 -7.16 3.78 -15.18
N GLU A 356 -5.99 4.37 -15.37
CA GLU A 356 -4.75 3.62 -15.57
C GLU A 356 -4.20 2.92 -14.32
N PRO A 357 -4.13 3.57 -13.14
CA PRO A 357 -3.62 2.93 -11.94
C PRO A 357 -4.32 1.61 -11.58
N PRO A 358 -5.68 1.50 -11.60
CA PRO A 358 -6.32 0.22 -11.30
C PRO A 358 -6.07 -0.84 -12.36
N VAL A 359 -6.02 -0.49 -13.66
CA VAL A 359 -5.71 -1.46 -14.73
C VAL A 359 -4.29 -2.01 -14.56
N ASN A 360 -3.30 -1.13 -14.50
CA ASN A 360 -1.89 -1.50 -14.43
C ASN A 360 -1.53 -2.16 -13.09
N GLY A 361 -2.10 -1.66 -11.99
CA GLY A 361 -1.91 -2.22 -10.65
C GLY A 361 -2.46 -3.64 -10.55
N LYS A 362 -3.69 -3.86 -11.00
CA LYS A 362 -4.31 -5.20 -10.99
C LYS A 362 -3.59 -6.16 -11.93
N LEU A 363 -3.19 -5.72 -13.12
CA LEU A 363 -2.44 -6.55 -14.06
C LEU A 363 -1.09 -6.98 -13.48
N ARG A 364 -0.34 -6.05 -12.88
CA ARG A 364 0.93 -6.35 -12.22
C ARG A 364 0.75 -7.33 -11.06
N LEU A 365 -0.27 -7.11 -10.23
CA LEU A 365 -0.58 -8.00 -9.11
C LEU A 365 -0.92 -9.41 -9.61
N LEU A 366 -1.79 -9.52 -10.62
CA LEU A 366 -2.17 -10.82 -11.19
C LEU A 366 -0.96 -11.58 -11.73
N LEU A 367 -0.10 -10.90 -12.49
CA LEU A 367 1.10 -11.49 -13.07
C LEU A 367 2.10 -11.96 -12.00
N GLY A 368 2.17 -11.28 -10.85
CA GLY A 368 3.08 -11.62 -9.75
C GLY A 368 2.54 -12.62 -8.74
N THR A 369 1.23 -12.86 -8.70
CA THR A 369 0.59 -13.71 -7.68
C THR A 369 -0.04 -14.98 -8.23
N ALA A 370 -0.43 -15.01 -9.52
CA ALA A 370 -1.04 -16.20 -10.10
C ALA A 370 0.01 -17.22 -10.57
N LEU A 371 -0.35 -18.51 -10.50
CA LEU A 371 0.43 -19.58 -11.13
C LEU A 371 0.05 -19.75 -12.60
N TRP A 372 1.05 -19.67 -13.47
CA TRP A 372 0.88 -19.74 -14.93
C TRP A 372 1.34 -21.09 -15.49
N ARG A 373 0.70 -21.51 -16.58
CA ARG A 373 1.16 -22.67 -17.35
C ARG A 373 2.32 -22.23 -18.23
N SER A 374 3.50 -22.82 -18.03
CA SER A 374 4.59 -22.65 -19.00
C SER A 374 4.34 -23.55 -20.21
N ALA A 375 4.65 -23.05 -21.41
CA ALA A 375 4.96 -23.95 -22.52
C ALA A 375 6.28 -24.65 -22.18
N GLY A 376 6.39 -25.96 -22.42
CA GLY A 376 7.64 -26.70 -22.19
C GLY A 376 8.81 -25.97 -22.84
N VAL A 377 9.83 -25.65 -22.05
CA VAL A 377 10.91 -24.74 -22.46
C VAL A 377 11.96 -25.50 -23.27
N ALA A 378 12.46 -24.88 -24.35
CA ALA A 378 13.60 -25.39 -25.12
C ALA A 378 14.92 -25.17 -24.34
N ALA A 379 15.78 -26.18 -24.31
CA ALA A 379 17.04 -26.19 -23.56
C ALA A 379 17.96 -24.99 -23.91
N GLY A 380 18.44 -24.26 -22.89
CA GLY A 380 19.59 -23.36 -23.05
C GLY A 380 19.61 -22.05 -22.23
N SER A 381 18.55 -21.67 -21.53
CA SER A 381 18.52 -20.40 -20.75
C SER A 381 18.15 -20.53 -19.27
N GLU A 382 17.98 -21.76 -18.77
CA GLU A 382 17.58 -21.99 -17.39
C GLU A 382 18.75 -21.82 -16.41
N LEU A 383 18.48 -21.17 -15.28
CA LEU A 383 19.30 -21.32 -14.09
C LEU A 383 19.28 -22.80 -13.70
N PRO A 384 20.43 -23.41 -13.35
CA PRO A 384 20.44 -24.79 -12.92
C PRO A 384 19.55 -24.96 -11.67
N PRO A 385 18.82 -26.09 -11.54
CA PRO A 385 18.05 -26.38 -10.33
C PRO A 385 18.97 -26.38 -9.10
N PRO A 386 18.44 -26.14 -7.89
CA PRO A 386 19.27 -26.15 -6.69
C PRO A 386 19.90 -27.52 -6.51
N VAL A 387 21.17 -27.53 -6.09
CA VAL A 387 21.85 -28.77 -5.74
C VAL A 387 21.31 -29.23 -4.39
N VAL A 388 20.84 -30.47 -4.33
CA VAL A 388 20.29 -31.08 -3.12
C VAL A 388 21.35 -31.99 -2.50
N ASN A 389 21.70 -31.74 -1.25
CA ASN A 389 22.47 -32.65 -0.42
C ASN A 389 21.55 -33.29 0.62
N GLU A 390 21.30 -34.60 0.46
CA GLU A 390 20.32 -35.34 1.28
C GLU A 390 20.80 -35.58 2.72
N ASP A 391 22.11 -35.66 2.94
CA ASP A 391 22.75 -36.00 4.22
C ASP A 391 23.67 -34.89 4.71
N ALA A 392 23.25 -33.63 4.56
CA ALA A 392 24.01 -32.48 5.00
C ALA A 392 24.01 -32.35 6.53
N SER A 393 25.14 -31.91 7.10
CA SER A 393 25.26 -31.57 8.52
C SER A 393 25.52 -30.09 8.66
N CYS A 394 24.60 -29.37 9.34
CA CYS A 394 24.65 -27.91 9.45
C CYS A 394 24.73 -27.48 10.92
N VAL A 395 25.56 -26.48 11.20
CA VAL A 395 25.77 -25.93 12.55
C VAL A 395 24.92 -24.66 12.72
N PRO A 396 24.33 -24.39 13.90
CA PRO A 396 23.66 -23.11 14.14
C PRO A 396 24.62 -21.94 14.02
N ARG A 397 24.14 -20.82 13.50
CA ARG A 397 24.86 -19.55 13.54
C ARG A 397 24.85 -18.97 14.96
N ASP A 398 25.88 -18.20 15.31
CA ASP A 398 25.98 -17.52 16.61
C ASP A 398 24.72 -16.69 16.91
N GLY A 399 24.11 -16.93 18.09
CA GLY A 399 22.88 -16.26 18.53
C GLY A 399 21.57 -16.96 18.16
N GLU A 400 21.60 -18.06 17.41
CA GLU A 400 20.41 -18.87 17.11
C GLU A 400 20.12 -19.91 18.19
N SER A 401 18.84 -20.13 18.49
CA SER A 401 18.40 -21.15 19.43
C SER A 401 18.48 -22.54 18.79
N GLY A 402 19.37 -23.39 19.29
CA GLY A 402 19.59 -24.78 18.82
C GLY A 402 20.70 -25.48 19.58
N ALA A 403 20.82 -26.81 19.41
CA ALA A 403 21.95 -27.56 19.94
C ALA A 403 23.25 -27.02 19.33
N SER A 404 24.29 -26.77 20.15
CA SER A 404 25.61 -26.31 19.67
C SER A 404 26.37 -27.33 18.82
N GLN A 405 25.70 -28.42 18.43
CA GLN A 405 26.23 -29.51 17.63
C GLN A 405 25.63 -29.46 16.23
N ALA A 406 26.36 -30.05 15.27
CA ALA A 406 25.92 -30.12 13.89
C ALA A 406 24.67 -31.02 13.79
N VAL A 407 23.63 -30.52 13.13
CA VAL A 407 22.35 -31.21 12.96
C VAL A 407 22.29 -31.81 11.57
N PRO A 408 21.96 -33.11 11.42
CA PRO A 408 21.78 -33.73 10.11
C PRO A 408 20.47 -33.27 9.46
N GLY A 409 20.44 -33.24 8.13
CA GLY A 409 19.25 -32.90 7.37
C GLY A 409 19.53 -32.66 5.89
N ARG A 410 18.55 -32.13 5.19
CA ARG A 410 18.64 -31.87 3.75
C ARG A 410 18.96 -30.42 3.48
N LEU A 411 19.91 -30.18 2.57
CA LEU A 411 20.35 -28.85 2.19
C LEU A 411 20.10 -28.61 0.71
N PHE A 412 19.38 -27.54 0.41
CA PHE A 412 19.15 -27.05 -0.95
C PHE A 412 20.04 -25.85 -1.20
N VAL A 413 20.89 -25.88 -2.22
CA VAL A 413 21.86 -24.81 -2.49
C VAL A 413 21.62 -24.21 -3.87
N ALA A 414 21.37 -22.90 -3.93
CA ALA A 414 21.29 -22.16 -5.19
C ALA A 414 22.68 -21.69 -5.63
N SER A 415 23.03 -21.98 -6.88
CA SER A 415 24.23 -21.44 -7.52
C SER A 415 24.08 -19.92 -7.70
N GLY A 416 24.97 -19.14 -7.07
CA GLY A 416 25.02 -17.69 -7.30
C GLY A 416 25.48 -17.35 -8.71
N ARG A 417 24.93 -16.29 -9.32
CA ARG A 417 25.45 -15.72 -10.59
C ARG A 417 26.78 -14.98 -10.41
N ASP A 418 27.08 -14.59 -9.17
CA ASP A 418 28.27 -13.82 -8.81
C ASP A 418 29.21 -14.70 -7.99
N GLY A 419 30.52 -14.55 -8.19
CA GLY A 419 31.62 -15.26 -7.53
C GLY A 419 31.77 -15.03 -6.01
N SER A 420 30.64 -14.96 -5.31
CA SER A 420 30.49 -14.99 -3.86
C SER A 420 31.01 -16.33 -3.31
N THR A 421 31.79 -16.27 -2.23
CA THR A 421 32.26 -17.45 -1.49
C THR A 421 31.14 -18.15 -0.73
N GLN A 422 30.04 -17.46 -0.41
CA GLN A 422 28.87 -18.06 0.24
C GLN A 422 27.67 -18.14 -0.70
N GLN A 423 27.07 -19.32 -0.77
CA GLN A 423 25.89 -19.61 -1.57
C GLN A 423 24.64 -19.59 -0.69
N ARG A 424 23.51 -19.18 -1.29
CA ARG A 424 22.20 -19.19 -0.63
C ARG A 424 21.77 -20.63 -0.46
N ALA A 425 21.34 -21.01 0.74
CA ALA A 425 20.87 -22.35 0.99
C ALA A 425 19.64 -22.38 1.91
N ILE A 426 18.83 -23.42 1.77
CA ILE A 426 17.72 -23.73 2.68
C ILE A 426 18.00 -25.09 3.31
N PHE A 427 17.96 -25.14 4.63
CA PHE A 427 18.22 -26.35 5.41
C PHE A 427 16.93 -26.88 6.04
N LEU A 428 16.65 -28.16 5.81
CA LEU A 428 15.57 -28.91 6.41
C LEU A 428 16.20 -29.92 7.38
N PRO A 429 16.30 -29.60 8.68
CA PRO A 429 16.80 -30.55 9.67
C PRO A 429 15.97 -31.82 9.66
N GLN A 430 16.65 -32.97 9.78
CA GLN A 430 16.00 -34.25 10.03
C GLN A 430 15.37 -34.19 11.43
N ALA A 431 14.11 -34.59 11.53
CA ALA A 431 13.41 -34.55 12.82
C ALA A 431 13.90 -35.67 13.75
N GLU A 432 14.58 -35.33 14.85
CA GLU A 432 14.89 -36.27 15.93
C GLU A 432 13.81 -36.24 17.03
N GLY A 433 13.25 -37.41 17.38
CA GLY A 433 12.43 -37.62 18.59
C GLY A 433 10.89 -37.69 18.44
N GLU A 434 10.23 -38.21 19.49
CA GLU A 434 8.77 -38.30 19.65
C GLU A 434 8.15 -36.91 19.93
N GLY A 435 7.80 -36.18 18.86
CA GLY A 435 7.18 -34.86 18.97
C GLY A 435 7.03 -34.12 17.64
N LYS A 436 6.88 -34.84 16.53
CA LYS A 436 6.89 -34.32 15.14
C LYS A 436 5.68 -33.43 14.84
N SER A 437 5.70 -32.17 15.27
CA SER A 437 4.62 -31.21 15.00
C SER A 437 4.73 -30.58 13.60
N GLY A 438 5.93 -30.42 13.04
CA GLY A 438 6.12 -29.80 11.72
C GLY A 438 7.48 -30.05 11.05
N VAL A 439 7.51 -29.87 9.73
CA VAL A 439 8.71 -29.72 8.90
C VAL A 439 9.21 -28.28 9.04
N VAL A 440 10.40 -28.09 9.60
CA VAL A 440 10.99 -26.76 9.80
C VAL A 440 11.91 -26.43 8.65
N LEU A 441 11.65 -25.34 7.95
CA LEU A 441 12.55 -24.77 6.94
C LEU A 441 13.41 -23.71 7.60
N ARG A 442 14.73 -23.85 7.51
CA ARG A 442 15.69 -22.86 8.04
C ARG A 442 16.48 -22.22 6.91
N SER A 443 16.79 -20.94 7.09
CA SER A 443 17.74 -20.27 6.22
C SER A 443 19.12 -20.87 6.44
N ALA A 444 19.95 -20.94 5.41
CA ALA A 444 21.31 -21.43 5.52
C ALA A 444 22.25 -20.71 4.55
N SER A 445 23.53 -20.72 4.90
CA SER A 445 24.63 -20.32 4.03
C SER A 445 25.54 -21.52 3.84
N PHE A 446 25.88 -21.82 2.59
CA PHE A 446 26.79 -22.90 2.24
C PHE A 446 28.09 -22.34 1.65
N ASP A 447 29.21 -22.72 2.22
CA ASP A 447 30.54 -22.46 1.66
C ASP A 447 31.01 -23.70 0.88
N PRO A 448 31.01 -23.66 -0.46
CA PRO A 448 31.42 -24.80 -1.27
C PRO A 448 32.93 -25.10 -1.18
N VAL A 449 33.76 -24.14 -0.73
CA VAL A 449 35.22 -24.32 -0.60
C VAL A 449 35.54 -25.14 0.63
N ASN A 450 34.94 -24.79 1.77
CA ASN A 450 35.20 -25.43 3.05
C ASN A 450 34.19 -26.54 3.40
N GLY A 451 33.14 -26.72 2.59
CA GLY A 451 32.04 -27.65 2.86
C GLY A 451 31.22 -27.27 4.10
N GLN A 452 31.33 -26.02 4.56
CA GLN A 452 30.68 -25.57 5.79
C GLN A 452 29.25 -25.13 5.53
N CYS A 453 28.32 -25.69 6.31
CA CYS A 453 26.92 -25.28 6.33
C CYS A 453 26.57 -24.63 7.66
N LEU A 454 26.07 -23.39 7.61
CA LEU A 454 25.57 -22.67 8.77
C LEU A 454 24.09 -22.36 8.57
N TYR A 455 23.23 -22.86 9.46
CA TYR A 455 21.81 -22.53 9.44
C TYR A 455 21.49 -21.35 10.38
N GLY A 456 20.47 -20.58 10.01
CA GLY A 456 19.96 -19.43 10.74
C GLY A 456 18.49 -19.59 11.12
N ALA A 457 17.78 -18.46 11.12
CA ALA A 457 16.37 -18.35 11.47
C ALA A 457 15.47 -19.31 10.68
N ILE A 458 14.35 -19.66 11.32
CA ILE A 458 13.25 -20.43 10.74
C ILE A 458 12.54 -19.56 9.69
N VAL A 459 12.49 -20.06 8.45
CA VAL A 459 11.78 -19.46 7.33
C VAL A 459 10.29 -19.74 7.41
N LEU A 460 9.94 -21.00 7.73
CA LEU A 460 8.58 -21.48 7.90
C LEU A 460 8.60 -22.81 8.67
N SER A 461 7.57 -23.06 9.47
CA SER A 461 7.29 -24.39 10.03
C SER A 461 5.97 -24.90 9.45
N ILE A 462 6.01 -26.00 8.72
CA ILE A 462 4.85 -26.59 8.03
C ILE A 462 4.36 -27.80 8.84
N PRO A 463 3.12 -27.82 9.34
CA PRO A 463 2.63 -28.95 10.12
C PRO A 463 2.65 -30.28 9.35
N VAL A 464 3.07 -31.37 9.99
CA VAL A 464 3.20 -32.69 9.34
C VAL A 464 1.84 -33.27 8.92
N TYR A 465 0.76 -32.93 9.63
CA TYR A 465 -0.59 -33.40 9.30
C TYR A 465 -1.09 -32.90 7.94
N LEU A 466 -0.45 -31.87 7.35
CA LEU A 466 -0.72 -31.41 5.99
C LEU A 466 -0.09 -32.30 4.92
N ASN A 467 0.77 -33.25 5.29
CA ASN A 467 1.53 -34.12 4.39
C ASN A 467 2.31 -33.32 3.33
N PRO A 468 3.28 -32.47 3.75
CA PRO A 468 3.90 -31.51 2.86
C PRO A 468 4.97 -32.12 1.94
N TYR A 469 4.84 -31.86 0.65
CA TYR A 469 5.88 -31.99 -0.36
C TYR A 469 6.35 -30.59 -0.72
N VAL A 470 7.65 -30.34 -0.63
CA VAL A 470 8.23 -29.00 -0.86
C VAL A 470 9.05 -29.01 -2.13
N VAL A 471 8.86 -28.00 -2.97
CA VAL A 471 9.66 -27.77 -4.19
C VAL A 471 10.13 -26.34 -4.19
N PHE A 472 11.40 -26.12 -4.51
CA PHE A 472 11.99 -24.79 -4.64
C PHE A 472 12.23 -24.43 -6.11
N ASP A 473 12.19 -23.14 -6.41
CA ASP A 473 12.72 -22.65 -7.67
C ASP A 473 14.26 -22.67 -7.69
N ALA A 474 14.84 -22.54 -8.89
CA ALA A 474 16.29 -22.53 -9.11
C ALA A 474 17.05 -21.49 -8.28
N GLY A 475 16.42 -20.35 -7.99
CA GLY A 475 17.03 -19.25 -7.24
C GLY A 475 16.84 -19.32 -5.72
N LEU A 476 16.13 -20.32 -5.20
CA LEU A 476 15.61 -20.38 -3.82
C LEU A 476 14.85 -19.10 -3.41
N ARG A 477 14.22 -18.42 -4.37
CA ARG A 477 13.37 -17.26 -4.15
C ARG A 477 11.93 -17.66 -3.88
N TYR A 478 11.49 -18.77 -4.44
CA TYR A 478 10.12 -19.25 -4.30
C TYR A 478 10.12 -20.72 -3.88
N PHE A 479 9.14 -21.08 -3.06
CA PHE A 479 8.86 -22.49 -2.79
C PHE A 479 7.37 -22.76 -2.77
N LEU A 480 7.02 -23.98 -3.14
CA LEU A 480 5.68 -24.52 -3.12
C LEU A 480 5.63 -25.62 -2.07
N TYR A 481 4.56 -25.70 -1.28
CA TYR A 481 4.28 -26.90 -0.52
C TYR A 481 2.83 -27.35 -0.66
N THR A 482 2.61 -28.65 -0.52
CA THR A 482 1.28 -29.26 -0.61
C THR A 482 0.61 -29.37 0.76
N ALA A 483 -0.71 -29.23 0.78
CA ALA A 483 -1.58 -29.68 1.86
C ALA A 483 -2.60 -30.67 1.28
N TYR A 484 -2.52 -31.95 1.63
CA TYR A 484 -3.46 -32.97 1.15
C TYR A 484 -3.48 -34.23 2.02
N GLY A 485 -4.61 -34.94 2.08
CA GLY A 485 -4.76 -36.19 2.84
C GLY A 485 -6.06 -36.22 3.63
N GLU A 486 -6.25 -37.27 4.44
CA GLU A 486 -7.49 -37.50 5.21
C GLU A 486 -7.82 -36.37 6.21
N ASN A 487 -6.79 -35.68 6.71
CA ASN A 487 -6.94 -34.60 7.69
C ASN A 487 -6.95 -33.19 7.06
N VAL A 488 -7.11 -33.09 5.74
CA VAL A 488 -7.11 -31.82 5.00
C VAL A 488 -8.42 -31.67 4.24
N GLU A 489 -9.26 -30.71 4.65
CA GLU A 489 -10.57 -30.46 4.03
C GLU A 489 -10.47 -30.06 2.56
N ILE A 490 -9.48 -29.23 2.22
CA ILE A 490 -9.28 -28.71 0.86
C ILE A 490 -7.83 -28.95 0.44
N ALA A 491 -7.64 -29.89 -0.49
CA ALA A 491 -6.33 -30.15 -1.06
C ALA A 491 -5.81 -28.92 -1.80
N SER A 492 -4.60 -28.48 -1.47
CA SER A 492 -4.05 -27.23 -1.99
C SER A 492 -2.53 -27.23 -2.11
N VAL A 493 -2.03 -26.27 -2.89
CA VAL A 493 -0.62 -25.92 -3.01
C VAL A 493 -0.45 -24.46 -2.62
N THR A 494 0.45 -24.19 -1.68
CA THR A 494 0.76 -22.81 -1.27
C THR A 494 2.10 -22.37 -1.85
N LEU A 495 2.11 -21.26 -2.59
CA LEU A 495 3.32 -20.60 -3.06
C LEU A 495 3.79 -19.57 -2.03
N HIS A 496 5.06 -19.65 -1.64
CA HIS A 496 5.74 -18.67 -0.83
C HIS A 496 6.86 -17.99 -1.61
N GLU A 497 7.06 -16.70 -1.36
CA GLU A 497 8.29 -15.99 -1.70
C GLU A 497 9.19 -15.87 -0.47
N ILE A 498 10.49 -16.09 -0.66
CA ILE A 498 11.56 -15.91 0.32
C ILE A 498 12.29 -14.61 -0.03
N ASP A 499 12.27 -13.67 0.90
CA ASP A 499 13.09 -12.47 0.80
C ASP A 499 14.45 -12.68 1.46
N TRP A 500 15.51 -12.36 0.72
CA TRP A 500 16.90 -12.60 1.13
C TRP A 500 17.61 -11.28 1.39
N ASP A 501 18.08 -11.09 2.62
CA ASP A 501 19.02 -10.02 2.94
C ASP A 501 20.45 -10.49 2.67
N ARG A 502 21.21 -9.61 2.02
CA ARG A 502 22.65 -9.73 1.88
C ARG A 502 23.28 -8.64 2.74
N SER A 503 23.81 -9.05 3.88
CA SER A 503 24.62 -8.16 4.71
C SER A 503 25.89 -7.71 3.97
N GLU A 504 26.46 -6.56 4.37
CA GLU A 504 27.76 -6.08 3.87
C GLU A 504 28.90 -7.09 4.11
N SER A 505 28.74 -7.98 5.10
CA SER A 505 29.65 -9.10 5.39
C SER A 505 29.53 -10.31 4.45
N GLY A 506 28.68 -10.25 3.42
CA GLY A 506 28.45 -11.37 2.49
C GLY A 506 27.55 -12.48 3.05
N VAL A 507 27.13 -12.35 4.32
CA VAL A 507 26.21 -13.29 4.96
C VAL A 507 24.83 -13.12 4.35
N VAL A 508 24.29 -14.23 3.86
CA VAL A 508 22.92 -14.34 3.35
C VAL A 508 22.02 -14.81 4.48
N ARG A 509 20.91 -14.12 4.71
CA ARG A 509 19.85 -14.54 5.64
C ARG A 509 18.47 -14.30 5.02
N VAL A 510 17.50 -15.08 5.45
CA VAL A 510 16.10 -14.83 5.09
C VAL A 510 15.53 -13.75 6.02
N LEU A 511 14.89 -12.73 5.44
CA LEU A 511 14.20 -11.68 6.20
C LEU A 511 12.79 -12.13 6.58
N GLN A 512 12.07 -12.66 5.60
CA GLN A 512 10.67 -12.99 5.71
C GLN A 512 10.30 -14.00 4.62
N SER A 513 9.30 -14.84 4.91
CA SER A 513 8.55 -15.53 3.86
C SER A 513 7.13 -15.00 3.79
N GLU A 514 6.60 -14.82 2.59
CA GLU A 514 5.26 -14.30 2.36
C GLU A 514 4.46 -15.26 1.47
N VAL A 515 3.23 -15.57 1.86
CA VAL A 515 2.31 -16.35 1.01
C VAL A 515 1.94 -15.50 -0.19
N ARG A 516 2.22 -16.01 -1.40
CA ARG A 516 1.88 -15.33 -2.66
C ARG A 516 0.52 -15.76 -3.20
N THR A 517 0.20 -17.05 -3.12
CA THR A 517 -1.10 -17.59 -3.54
C THR A 517 -1.31 -19.01 -2.99
N ILE A 518 -2.58 -19.42 -2.89
CA ILE A 518 -2.98 -20.79 -2.61
C ILE A 518 -3.78 -21.33 -3.80
N VAL A 519 -3.43 -22.51 -4.28
CA VAL A 519 -4.09 -23.16 -5.42
C VAL A 519 -4.77 -24.44 -4.96
N THR A 520 -6.10 -24.44 -4.98
CA THR A 520 -6.94 -25.56 -4.51
C THR A 520 -7.24 -26.56 -5.63
N SER A 521 -6.20 -27.00 -6.34
CA SER A 521 -6.32 -27.90 -7.50
C SER A 521 -5.65 -29.25 -7.25
N PRO A 522 -6.37 -30.36 -7.42
CA PRO A 522 -5.76 -31.70 -7.36
C PRO A 522 -4.61 -31.89 -8.36
N GLU A 523 -4.71 -31.29 -9.55
CA GLU A 523 -3.67 -31.37 -10.57
C GLU A 523 -2.40 -30.63 -10.16
N ALA A 524 -2.54 -29.48 -9.48
CA ALA A 524 -1.42 -28.72 -8.94
C ALA A 524 -0.71 -29.51 -7.84
N VAL A 525 -1.47 -30.12 -6.92
CA VAL A 525 -0.93 -31.00 -5.88
C VAL A 525 -0.14 -32.15 -6.50
N ALA A 526 -0.72 -32.83 -7.50
CA ALA A 526 -0.04 -33.91 -8.20
C ALA A 526 1.23 -33.44 -8.95
N ALA A 527 1.24 -32.23 -9.49
CA ALA A 527 2.41 -31.65 -10.15
C ALA A 527 3.56 -31.39 -9.17
N VAL A 528 3.26 -30.83 -7.99
CA VAL A 528 4.27 -30.60 -6.94
C VAL A 528 4.80 -31.93 -6.40
N ILE A 529 3.94 -32.92 -6.17
CA ILE A 529 4.38 -34.26 -5.74
C ILE A 529 5.32 -34.89 -6.76
N ARG A 530 4.98 -34.81 -8.06
CA ARG A 530 5.86 -35.31 -9.13
C ARG A 530 7.19 -34.57 -9.19
N ALA A 531 7.18 -33.25 -9.03
CA ALA A 531 8.39 -32.43 -9.08
C ALA A 531 9.30 -32.60 -7.86
N ALA A 532 8.73 -32.80 -6.68
CA ALA A 532 9.48 -33.10 -5.45
C ALA A 532 10.14 -34.50 -5.50
N GLY A 533 9.62 -35.42 -6.32
CA GLY A 533 10.12 -36.78 -6.40
C GLY A 533 9.83 -37.61 -5.13
N PRO A 534 10.58 -38.71 -4.90
CA PRO A 534 10.34 -39.60 -3.75
C PRO A 534 10.70 -38.98 -2.39
N GLY A 535 11.40 -37.85 -2.36
CA GLY A 535 11.83 -37.16 -1.14
C GLY A 535 10.71 -36.33 -0.51
N ARG A 536 9.85 -36.94 0.30
CA ARG A 536 8.92 -36.20 1.19
C ARG A 536 9.69 -35.20 2.05
N ALA A 537 9.21 -33.96 2.20
CA ALA A 537 9.85 -32.95 3.06
C ALA A 537 9.83 -33.32 4.56
N GLY A 538 9.06 -34.35 4.94
CA GLY A 538 9.15 -34.98 6.25
C GLY A 538 8.95 -36.49 6.17
N VAL A 539 10.00 -37.24 6.51
CA VAL A 539 9.97 -38.42 7.38
C VAL A 539 11.25 -38.42 8.21
#